data_AF-A0A1I4DD11-F1
#
_entry.id   AF-A0A1I4DD11-F1
#
_cell.length_a   1.000
_cell.length_b   1.000
_cell.length_c   1.000
_cell.angle_alpha   90.00
_cell.angle_beta   90.00
_cell.angle_gamma   90.00
#
_symmetry.space_group_name_H-M   'P 1'
#
loop_
_entity.id
_entity.type
_entity.pdbx_description
1 polymer ?
#
loop_
_entity_poly.entity_id
_entity_poly.type
_entity_poly.pdbx_seq_one_letter_code
_entity_poly.pdbx_strand_id
1 'polypeptide(L)' 'METMHARRAFWSAHVQAWRDSGLTQVAYCQQHALRSKALAYWIRRDRQGREADTLTLLPLTVQTPPPAPPGDLLLQHP' A
#
# COMPACT_ATOMS: atom_id res chain seq x y z
N MET A 1 15.56 3.32 13.11
CA MET A 1 14.66 2.66 12.13
C MET A 1 13.96 1.40 12.68
N GLU A 2 14.51 0.75 13.71
CA GLU A 2 13.96 -0.48 14.32
C GLU A 2 12.57 -0.34 14.94
N THR A 3 12.27 0.84 15.51
CA THR A 3 11.02 1.08 16.26
C THR A 3 9.76 1.07 15.38
N MET A 4 9.85 1.49 14.11
CA MET A 4 8.70 1.51 13.20
C MET A 4 8.30 0.12 12.73
N HIS A 5 9.29 -0.75 12.47
CA HIS A 5 9.07 -2.13 12.06
C HIS A 5 8.52 -2.97 13.22
N ALA A 6 9.11 -2.84 14.41
CA ALA A 6 8.62 -3.50 15.62
C ALA A 6 7.16 -3.11 15.93
N ARG A 7 6.83 -1.82 15.82
CA ARG A 7 5.45 -1.34 16.01
C ARG A 7 4.50 -1.93 14.97
N ARG A 8 4.91 -2.00 13.71
CA ARG A 8 4.10 -2.61 12.65
C ARG A 8 3.86 -4.10 12.92
N ALA A 9 4.89 -4.84 13.31
CA ALA A 9 4.78 -6.25 13.65
C ALA A 9 3.83 -6.48 14.84
N PHE A 10 4.00 -5.70 15.91
CA PHE A 10 3.13 -5.74 17.10
C PHE A 10 1.65 -5.57 16.74
N TRP A 11 1.33 -4.53 15.96
CA TRP A 11 -0.06 -4.26 15.58
C TRP A 11 -0.59 -5.26 14.55
N SER A 12 0.25 -5.76 13.65
CA SER A 12 -0.13 -6.84 12.72
C SER A 12 -0.55 -8.10 13.48
N ALA A 13 0.23 -8.51 14.48
CA ALA A 13 -0.08 -9.64 15.34
C ALA A 13 -1.42 -9.46 16.07
N HIS A 14 -1.66 -8.28 16.65
CA HIS A 14 -2.94 -8.00 17.29
C HIS A 14 -4.13 -7.97 16.34
N VAL A 15 -3.97 -7.48 15.10
CA VAL A 15 -5.03 -7.49 14.09
C VAL A 15 -5.36 -8.92 13.67
N GLN A 16 -4.36 -9.80 13.52
CA GLN A 16 -4.58 -11.21 13.22
C GLN A 16 -5.27 -11.93 14.38
N ALA A 17 -4.76 -11.79 15.60
CA ALA A 17 -5.36 -12.39 16.80
C ALA A 17 -6.80 -11.90 17.05
N TRP A 18 -7.08 -10.62 16.79
CA TRP A 18 -8.44 -10.10 16.86
C TRP A 18 -9.37 -10.77 15.84
N ARG A 19 -8.93 -10.91 14.58
CA ARG A 19 -9.73 -11.57 13.53
C ARG A 19 -10.00 -13.03 13.85
N ASP A 20 -9.00 -13.75 14.35
CA ASP A 20 -9.10 -15.17 14.73
C ASP A 20 -10.04 -15.36 15.94
N SER A 21 -10.02 -14.43 16.90
CA SER A 21 -10.86 -14.49 18.10
C SER A 21 -12.37 -14.40 17.82
N GLY A 22 -12.78 -13.85 16.67
CA GLY A 22 -14.19 -13.58 16.37
C GLY A 22 -14.85 -12.52 17.27
N LEU A 23 -14.10 -11.87 18.16
CA LEU A 23 -14.62 -10.88 19.10
C LEU A 23 -14.93 -9.56 18.41
N THR A 24 -15.85 -8.78 18.99
CA THR A 24 -16.00 -7.38 18.61
C THR A 24 -14.73 -6.61 18.98
N GLN A 25 -14.45 -5.52 18.25
CA GLN A 25 -13.25 -4.70 18.49
C GLN A 25 -13.19 -4.19 19.94
N VAL A 26 -14.35 -3.82 20.52
CA VAL A 26 -14.42 -3.30 21.89
C VAL A 26 -14.08 -4.39 22.90
N ALA A 27 -14.64 -5.59 22.76
CA ALA A 27 -14.38 -6.71 23.65
C ALA A 27 -12.89 -7.12 23.62
N TYR A 28 -12.30 -7.20 22.43
CA TYR A 28 -10.88 -7.51 22.28
C TYR A 28 -9.99 -6.43 22.89
N CYS A 29 -10.31 -5.15 22.68
CA CYS A 29 -9.56 -4.05 23.29
C CYS A 29 -9.64 -4.06 24.82
N GLN A 30 -10.79 -4.41 25.39
CA GLN A 30 -10.95 -4.54 26.84
C GLN A 30 -10.10 -5.69 27.42
N GLN A 31 -10.10 -6.85 26.77
CA GLN A 31 -9.32 -8.02 27.22
C GLN A 31 -7.80 -7.79 27.13
N HIS A 32 -7.34 -7.11 26.09
CA HIS A 32 -5.90 -6.92 25.81
C HIS A 32 -5.38 -5.52 26.20
N ALA A 33 -6.18 -4.72 26.93
CA ALA A 33 -5.84 -3.35 27.33
C ALA A 33 -5.38 -2.45 26.18
N LEU A 34 -6.02 -2.59 25.00
CA LEU A 34 -5.71 -1.83 23.81
C LEU A 34 -6.65 -0.63 23.64
N ARG A 35 -6.14 0.40 22.95
CA ARG A 35 -6.97 1.53 22.53
C ARG A 35 -7.73 1.18 21.25
N SER A 36 -9.05 1.24 21.29
CA SER A 36 -9.93 0.92 20.14
C SER A 36 -9.58 1.73 18.89
N LYS A 37 -9.32 3.04 19.04
CA LYS A 37 -8.94 3.91 17.92
C LYS A 37 -7.62 3.49 17.27
N ALA A 38 -6.67 2.98 18.05
CA ALA A 38 -5.39 2.50 17.53
C ALA A 38 -5.59 1.19 16.76
N LEU A 39 -6.34 0.23 17.32
CA LEU A 39 -6.65 -1.01 16.61
C LEU A 39 -7.41 -0.75 15.30
N ALA A 40 -8.42 0.14 15.33
CA ALA A 40 -9.17 0.54 14.14
C ALA A 40 -8.27 1.15 13.04
N TYR A 41 -7.32 2.00 13.43
CA TYR A 41 -6.33 2.55 12.51
C TYR A 41 -5.51 1.44 11.84
N TRP A 42 -5.01 0.48 12.61
CA TRP A 42 -4.19 -0.62 12.09
C TRP A 42 -4.97 -1.61 11.24
N ILE A 43 -6.25 -1.86 11.53
CA ILE A 43 -7.14 -2.64 10.66
C ILE A 43 -7.29 -1.98 9.29
N ARG A 44 -7.51 -0.65 9.26
CA ARG A 44 -7.61 0.11 8.01
C ARG A 44 -6.29 0.08 7.23
N ARG A 45 -5.18 0.24 7.95
CA ARG A 45 -3.83 0.22 7.35
C ARG A 45 -3.47 -1.15 6.77
N ASP A 46 -3.83 -2.25 7.44
CA ASP A 46 -3.64 -3.62 6.94
C ASP A 46 -4.40 -3.83 5.62
N ARG A 47 -5.64 -3.36 5.54
CA ARG A 47 -6.44 -3.42 4.30
C ARG A 47 -5.77 -2.68 3.15
N GLN A 48 -5.32 -1.44 3.38
CA GLN A 48 -4.65 -0.63 2.37
C GLN A 48 -3.31 -1.23 1.92
N GLY A 49 -2.55 -1.82 2.86
CA GLY A 49 -1.32 -2.52 2.52
C GLY A 49 -1.56 -3.73 1.61
N ARG A 50 -2.61 -4.51 1.89
CA ARG A 50 -3.01 -5.64 1.04
C ARG A 50 -3.49 -5.22 -0.34
N GLU A 51 -4.23 -4.13 -0.44
CA GLU A 51 -4.67 -3.58 -1.72
C GLU A 51 -3.48 -3.10 -2.56
N ALA A 52 -2.51 -2.42 -1.94
CA ALA A 52 -1.28 -2.01 -2.62
C ALA A 52 -0.45 -3.22 -3.10
N ASP A 53 -0.48 -4.34 -2.37
CA ASP A 53 0.22 -5.58 -2.76
C ASP A 53 -0.39 -6.23 -4.01
N THR A 54 -1.68 -6.01 -4.29
CA THR A 54 -2.31 -6.50 -5.53
C THR A 54 -1.86 -5.76 -6.79
N LEU A 55 -1.20 -4.61 -6.65
CA LEU A 55 -0.68 -3.87 -7.79
C LEU A 55 0.60 -4.56 -8.29
N THR A 56 0.44 -5.36 -9.34
CA THR A 56 1.57 -5.99 -10.02
C THR A 56 2.25 -4.96 -10.93
N LEU A 57 3.53 -4.71 -10.69
CA LEU A 57 4.35 -3.91 -11.60
C LEU A 57 4.65 -4.75 -12.86
N LEU A 58 3.99 -4.44 -13.96
CA LEU A 58 4.28 -5.05 -15.25
C LEU A 58 5.46 -4.29 -15.90
N PRO A 59 6.56 -4.96 -16.27
CA PRO A 59 7.63 -4.32 -17.02
C PRO A 59 7.12 -3.96 -18.41
N LEU A 60 7.00 -2.67 -18.70
CA LEU A 60 6.73 -2.17 -20.05
C LEU A 60 8.03 -1.66 -20.68
N THR A 61 8.36 -2.19 -21.86
CA THR A 61 9.47 -1.69 -22.66
C THR A 61 9.01 -0.45 -23.43
N VAL A 62 9.58 0.70 -23.11
CA VAL A 62 9.40 1.92 -23.91
C VAL A 62 10.21 1.78 -25.20
N GLN A 63 9.54 1.54 -26.32
CA GLN A 63 10.19 1.67 -27.63
C GLN A 63 10.35 3.16 -27.94
N THR A 64 11.57 3.67 -27.86
CA THR A 64 11.89 4.96 -28.48
C THR A 64 11.84 4.78 -30.00
N PRO A 65 11.04 5.55 -30.74
CA PRO A 65 11.10 5.54 -32.19
C PRO A 65 12.51 5.92 -32.64
N PRO A 66 13.01 5.37 -33.76
CA PRO A 66 14.31 5.74 -34.31
C PRO A 66 14.36 7.27 -34.53
N PRO A 67 15.53 7.92 -34.34
CA PRO A 67 15.65 9.35 -34.57
C PRO A 67 15.21 9.64 -36.00
N ALA A 68 14.14 10.44 -36.14
CA ALA A 68 13.72 10.91 -37.44
C ALA A 68 14.91 11.58 -38.14
N PRO A 69 15.13 11.37 -39.45
CA PRO A 69 16.13 12.14 -40.17
C PRO A 69 15.80 13.63 -40.00
N PRO A 70 16.81 14.52 -39.96
CA PRO A 70 16.57 15.96 -39.93
C PRO A 70 15.75 16.35 -41.16
N GLY A 71 14.45 16.49 -40.97
CA GLY A 71 13.56 17.06 -41.96
C GLY A 71 13.86 18.54 -42.02
N ASP A 72 14.42 18.98 -43.14
CA ASP A 72 14.42 20.40 -43.49
C ASP A 72 12.95 20.83 -43.55
N LEU A 73 12.51 21.61 -42.56
CA LEU A 73 11.13 22.09 -42.46
C LEU A 73 10.92 23.14 -43.55
N LEU A 74 10.65 22.68 -44.77
CA LEU A 74 10.33 23.52 -45.91
C LEU A 74 8.93 24.09 -45.70
N LEU A 75 8.87 25.27 -45.08
CA LEU A 75 7.66 26.08 -45.02
C LEU A 75 7.28 26.44 -46.47
N GLN A 76 6.35 25.69 -47.06
CA GLN A 76 5.73 26.09 -48.31
C GLN A 76 4.73 27.20 -48.01
N HIS A 77 5.08 28.44 -48.37
CA HIS A 77 4.14 29.55 -48.41
C HIS A 77 3.65 29.74 -49.86
N PRO A 78 2.36 30.04 -50.08
CA PRO A 78 1.78 30.28 -51.40
C PRO A 78 2.24 31.60 -52.03
#